data_AF-A0A4R3X870-F1
#
_entry.id   AF-A0A4R3X870-F1
#
_cell.length_a   1.000
_cell.length_b   1.000
_cell.length_c   1.000
_cell.angle_alpha   90.00
_cell.angle_beta   90.00
_cell.angle_gamma   90.00
#
_symmetry.space_group_name_H-M   'P 1'
#
loop_
_entity.id
_entity.type
_entity.pdbx_description
1 polymer ?
#
loop_
_entity_poly.entity_id
_entity_poly.type
_entity_poly.pdbx_seq_one_letter_code
_entity_poly.pdbx_strand_id
1 'polypeptide(L)'
;MSEATPLLVAAVKFKWQKDDKTYDYFIPADLTVNVGDRVYVATSKGETKVEVVAIKDASDKAEKLILRAVEDLRTDEEKAAKYPNGQRKYSEDRTMLDEKGNRSIFDDVDR
;
A
#
# COMPACT_ATOMS: atom_id res chain seq x y z
N MET A 1 31.76 -16.45 -2.73
CA MET A 1 30.65 -16.50 -1.76
C MET A 1 29.75 -15.34 -2.10
N SER A 2 28.65 -15.57 -2.81
CA SER A 2 27.68 -14.52 -3.11
C SER A 2 26.81 -14.37 -1.87
N GLU A 3 27.01 -13.32 -1.09
CA GLU A 3 26.12 -12.99 0.02
C GLU A 3 24.73 -12.72 -0.57
N ALA A 4 23.85 -13.71 -0.45
CA ALA A 4 22.43 -13.49 -0.65
C ALA A 4 21.99 -12.55 0.46
N THR A 5 21.98 -11.24 0.20
CA THR A 5 21.25 -10.29 1.02
C THR A 5 19.85 -10.85 1.18
N PRO A 6 19.39 -11.16 2.41
CA PRO A 6 18.08 -11.75 2.63
C PRO A 6 17.04 -10.78 2.11
N LEU A 7 16.53 -11.03 0.90
CA LEU A 7 15.45 -10.28 0.31
C LEU A 7 14.21 -10.65 1.11
N LEU A 8 13.76 -9.73 1.95
CA LEU A 8 12.51 -9.87 2.68
C LEU A 8 11.39 -10.16 1.68
N VAL A 9 10.43 -10.97 2.10
CA VAL A 9 9.29 -11.38 1.27
C VAL A 9 8.02 -10.81 1.86
N ALA A 10 7.33 -9.95 1.13
CA ALA A 10 6.01 -9.48 1.47
C ALA A 10 4.95 -10.47 0.97
N ALA A 11 4.17 -11.02 1.89
CA ALA A 11 2.90 -11.67 1.57
C ALA A 11 1.85 -10.57 1.38
N VAL A 12 1.39 -10.40 0.14
CA VAL A 12 0.40 -9.38 -0.23
C VAL A 12 -0.96 -10.01 -0.47
N LYS A 13 -2.03 -9.28 -0.15
CA LYS A 13 -3.42 -9.65 -0.43
C LYS A 13 -4.06 -8.62 -1.35
N PHE A 14 -4.83 -9.12 -2.31
CA PHE A 14 -5.58 -8.29 -3.22
C PHE A 14 -6.91 -7.86 -2.58
N LYS A 15 -7.14 -6.55 -2.46
CA LYS A 15 -8.38 -6.01 -1.86
C LYS A 15 -9.66 -6.41 -2.61
N TRP A 16 -9.55 -6.69 -3.90
CA TRP A 16 -10.67 -7.12 -4.74
C TRP A 16 -10.90 -8.64 -4.72
N GLN A 17 -9.95 -9.43 -4.23
CA GLN A 17 -10.16 -10.86 -4.02
C GLN A 17 -10.93 -11.07 -2.72
N LYS A 18 -12.10 -11.72 -2.84
CA LYS A 18 -12.83 -12.27 -1.68
C LYS A 18 -12.18 -13.56 -1.17
N ASP A 19 -11.38 -14.22 -1.99
CA ASP A 19 -10.54 -15.33 -1.59
C ASP A 19 -9.39 -14.79 -0.73
N ASP A 20 -9.16 -15.36 0.45
CA ASP A 20 -8.06 -15.01 1.37
C ASP A 20 -6.68 -15.45 0.84
N LYS A 21 -6.49 -15.41 -0.49
CA LYS A 21 -5.25 -15.76 -1.15
C LYS A 21 -4.22 -14.66 -0.94
N THR A 22 -3.13 -15.05 -0.32
CA THR A 22 -1.91 -14.25 -0.23
C THR A 22 -0.92 -14.70 -1.29
N TYR A 23 -0.16 -13.74 -1.80
CA TYR A 23 0.89 -13.99 -2.77
C TYR A 23 2.21 -13.45 -2.22
N ASP A 24 3.26 -14.23 -2.33
CA ASP A 24 4.57 -13.86 -1.84
C ASP A 24 5.33 -13.07 -2.94
N TYR A 25 5.81 -11.87 -2.62
CA TYR A 25 6.63 -11.02 -3.48
C TYR A 25 7.92 -10.62 -2.77
N PHE A 26 9.02 -10.51 -3.50
CA PHE A 26 10.29 -10.01 -2.96
C PHE A 26 10.25 -8.50 -2.80
N ILE A 27 10.74 -8.03 -1.65
CA ILE A 27 10.95 -6.63 -1.34
C ILE A 27 12.37 -6.29 -1.84
N PRO A 28 12.52 -5.37 -2.83
CA PRO A 28 13.84 -4.93 -3.25
C PRO A 28 14.55 -4.21 -2.08
N ALA A 29 15.87 -4.35 -1.98
CA ALA A 29 16.65 -3.84 -0.83
C ALA A 29 16.52 -2.31 -0.65
N ASP A 30 16.26 -1.58 -1.75
CA ASP A 30 16.05 -0.13 -1.75
C ASP A 30 14.64 0.29 -1.31
N LEU A 31 13.76 -0.67 -0.97
CA LEU A 31 12.37 -0.41 -0.60
C LEU A 31 12.06 -0.98 0.78
N THR A 32 11.66 -0.12 1.71
CA THR A 32 11.13 -0.56 3.00
C THR A 32 9.61 -0.59 2.93
N VAL A 33 9.01 -1.73 3.26
CA VAL A 33 7.56 -1.90 3.34
C VAL A 33 7.23 -2.54 4.68
N ASN A 34 6.12 -2.14 5.29
CA ASN A 34 5.62 -2.71 6.54
C ASN A 34 4.32 -3.49 6.31
N VAL A 35 3.95 -4.31 7.29
CA VAL A 35 2.62 -4.95 7.30
C VAL A 35 1.54 -3.87 7.42
N GLY A 36 0.52 -3.93 6.56
CA GLY A 36 -0.53 -2.93 6.40
C GLY A 36 -0.22 -1.87 5.33
N ASP A 37 1.02 -1.79 4.84
CA ASP A 37 1.35 -0.86 3.76
C ASP A 37 0.77 -1.33 2.44
N ARG A 38 0.51 -0.36 1.56
CA ARG A 38 0.05 -0.64 0.20
C ARG A 38 1.23 -0.55 -0.75
N VAL A 39 1.32 -1.51 -1.66
CA VAL A 39 2.40 -1.59 -2.64
C VAL A 39 1.83 -1.87 -4.02
N TYR A 40 2.55 -1.44 -5.06
CA TYR A 40 2.25 -1.83 -6.43
C TYR A 40 3.08 -3.05 -6.81
N VAL A 41 2.41 -4.10 -7.28
CA VAL A 41 3.04 -5.34 -7.74
C VAL A 41 2.76 -5.57 -9.22
N ALA A 42 3.72 -6.17 -9.92
CA ALA A 42 3.58 -6.58 -11.30
C ALA A 42 2.82 -7.90 -11.40
N THR A 43 1.52 -7.85 -11.74
CA THR A 43 0.73 -9.04 -12.00
C THR A 43 0.68 -9.36 -13.50
N SER A 44 0.30 -10.58 -13.87
CA SER A 44 0.17 -10.96 -15.28
C SER A 44 -0.90 -10.15 -16.05
N LYS A 45 -1.78 -9.43 -15.34
CA LYS A 45 -2.81 -8.55 -15.92
C LYS A 45 -2.43 -7.05 -15.88
N GLY A 46 -1.24 -6.72 -15.38
CA GLY A 46 -0.77 -5.34 -15.20
C GLY A 46 -0.39 -5.01 -13.76
N GLU A 47 -0.06 -3.74 -13.52
CA GLU A 47 0.24 -3.24 -12.17
C GLU A 47 -1.02 -3.23 -11.32
N THR A 48 -0.94 -3.72 -10.09
CA THR A 48 -2.06 -3.67 -9.15
C THR A 48 -1.60 -3.24 -7.77
N LYS A 49 -2.42 -2.39 -7.15
CA LYS A 49 -2.28 -1.96 -5.76
C LYS A 49 -2.78 -3.06 -4.83
N VAL A 50 -1.90 -3.55 -3.98
CA VAL A 50 -2.15 -4.61 -3.00
C VAL A 50 -1.73 -4.15 -1.61
N GLU A 51 -2.23 -4.84 -0.60
CA GLU A 51 -1.91 -4.57 0.81
C GLU A 51 -1.00 -5.68 1.34
N VAL A 52 0.07 -5.30 2.03
CA VAL A 52 0.99 -6.24 2.68
C VAL A 52 0.31 -6.78 3.94
N VAL A 53 0.18 -8.09 4.03
CA VAL A 53 -0.47 -8.77 5.17
C VAL A 53 0.55 -9.41 6.10
N ALA A 54 1.69 -9.84 5.56
CA ALA A 54 2.79 -10.35 6.37
C ALA A 54 4.13 -10.11 5.66
N ILE A 55 5.21 -10.08 6.43
CA ILE A 55 6.58 -10.03 5.93
C ILE A 55 7.29 -11.26 6.46
N LYS A 56 8.03 -11.96 5.61
CA LYS A 56 8.82 -13.16 5.90
C LYS A 56 10.27 -12.91 5.53
N ASP A 57 11.19 -13.55 6.23
CA ASP A 57 12.63 -13.42 5.96
C ASP A 57 13.10 -14.25 4.75
N ALA A 58 12.35 -15.30 4.39
CA ALA A 58 12.60 -16.15 3.23
C ALA A 58 11.28 -16.77 2.70
N SER A 59 11.18 -16.94 1.38
CA SER A 59 10.12 -17.74 0.74
C SER A 59 10.66 -18.40 -0.52
N ASP A 60 10.44 -19.71 -0.64
CA ASP A 60 10.74 -20.49 -1.85
C ASP A 60 9.75 -20.25 -3.00
N LYS A 61 8.65 -19.53 -2.76
CA LYS A 61 7.55 -19.34 -3.73
C LYS A 61 7.45 -17.93 -4.31
N ALA A 62 8.24 -16.98 -3.78
CA ALA A 62 8.30 -15.66 -4.36
C ALA A 62 9.07 -15.75 -5.68
N GLU A 63 8.45 -15.29 -6.77
CA GLU A 63 9.10 -15.23 -8.10
C GLU A 63 9.27 -13.79 -8.59
N LYS A 64 8.52 -12.85 -8.02
CA LYS A 64 8.40 -11.48 -8.51
C LYS A 64 8.74 -10.46 -7.44
N LEU A 65 9.28 -9.32 -7.87
CA LEU A 65 9.61 -8.18 -7.03
C LEU A 65 8.43 -7.19 -6.95
N ILE A 66 8.34 -6.48 -5.82
CA ILE A 66 7.49 -5.30 -5.67
C ILE A 66 8.05 -4.19 -6.58
N LEU A 67 7.16 -3.50 -7.31
CA LEU A 67 7.57 -2.42 -8.20
C LEU A 67 7.87 -1.13 -7.42
N ARG A 68 6.95 -0.74 -6.54
CA ARG A 68 7.03 0.49 -5.74
C ARG A 68 6.10 0.42 -4.54
N ALA A 69 6.47 1.06 -3.45
CA ALA A 69 5.53 1.33 -2.36
C ALA A 69 4.56 2.44 -2.77
N VAL A 70 3.35 2.39 -2.23
CA VAL A 70 2.42 3.51 -2.29
C VAL A 70 2.82 4.44 -1.15
N GLU A 71 3.36 5.60 -1.46
CA GLU A 71 3.52 6.65 -0.46
C GLU A 71 2.12 7.13 -0.04
N ASP A 72 1.70 6.75 1.16
CA ASP A 72 0.53 7.32 1.82
C ASP A 72 1.04 8.36 2.81
N LEU A 73 0.95 9.64 2.44
CA LEU A 73 1.41 10.75 3.29
C LEU A 73 0.51 10.96 4.51
N ARG A 74 -0.62 10.25 4.59
CA ARG A 74 -1.52 10.30 5.74
C ARG A 74 -0.93 9.55 6.92
N THR A 75 -1.02 10.15 8.10
CA THR A 75 -0.78 9.45 9.36
C THR A 75 -1.86 8.39 9.61
N ASP A 76 -1.60 7.44 10.51
CA ASP A 76 -2.59 6.41 10.84
C ASP A 76 -3.89 7.00 11.43
N GLU A 77 -3.79 8.13 12.13
CA GLU A 77 -4.93 8.93 12.59
C GLU A 77 -5.72 9.51 11.41
N GLU A 78 -5.05 10.08 10.40
CA GLU A 78 -5.67 10.64 9.20
C GLU A 78 -6.27 9.54 8.30
N LYS A 79 -5.69 8.33 8.29
CA LYS A 79 -6.28 7.14 7.62
C LYS A 79 -7.57 6.68 8.31
N ALA A 80 -7.61 6.74 9.65
CA ALA A 80 -8.77 6.38 10.44
C ALA A 80 -9.84 7.48 10.44
N ALA A 81 -9.44 8.74 10.21
CA ALA A 81 -10.32 9.89 10.15
C ALA A 81 -11.32 9.77 8.98
N LYS A 82 -12.57 9.48 9.35
CA LYS A 82 -13.70 9.38 8.43
C LYS A 82 -14.78 10.38 8.80
N TYR A 83 -15.55 10.79 7.80
CA TYR A 83 -16.79 11.50 7.97
C TYR A 83 -17.88 10.59 8.56
N PRO A 84 -18.95 11.14 9.15
CA PRO A 84 -20.08 10.35 9.65
C PRO A 84 -20.71 9.43 8.61
N ASN A 85 -20.60 9.80 7.33
CA ASN A 85 -21.07 9.01 6.19
C ASN A 85 -20.10 7.86 5.79
N GLY A 86 -19.01 7.66 6.53
CA GLY A 86 -18.02 6.60 6.29
C GLY A 86 -16.97 6.94 5.23
N GLN A 87 -17.04 8.11 4.59
CA GLN A 87 -15.99 8.55 3.65
C GLN A 87 -14.72 9.00 4.38
N ARG A 88 -13.57 8.86 3.71
CA ARG A 88 -12.28 9.32 4.23
C ARG A 88 -12.21 10.86 4.27
N LYS A 89 -11.66 11.42 5.35
CA LYS A 89 -11.42 12.86 5.48
C LYS A 89 -10.19 13.36 4.76
N TYR A 90 -9.20 12.49 4.53
CA TYR A 90 -7.94 12.86 3.89
C TYR A 90 -7.67 11.99 2.67
N SER A 91 -7.18 12.63 1.61
CA SER A 91 -6.63 12.01 0.42
C SER A 91 -5.23 11.44 0.66
N GLU A 92 -4.73 10.59 -0.24
CA GLU A 92 -3.40 9.97 -0.10
C GLU A 92 -2.26 11.01 -0.03
N ASP A 93 -2.46 12.18 -0.64
CA ASP A 93 -1.55 13.34 -0.59
C ASP A 93 -1.74 14.21 0.66
N ARG A 94 -2.46 13.71 1.68
CA ARG A 94 -2.82 14.45 2.91
C ARG A 94 -3.76 15.65 2.72
N THR A 95 -4.18 15.95 1.50
CA THR A 95 -5.21 16.97 1.24
C THR A 95 -6.54 16.60 1.90
N MET A 96 -7.19 17.57 2.55
CA MET A 96 -8.52 17.36 3.13
C MET A 96 -9.55 17.16 2.02
N LEU A 97 -10.39 16.15 2.17
CA LEU A 97 -11.52 15.85 1.29
C LEU A 97 -12.81 16.30 1.95
N ASP A 98 -13.84 16.62 1.16
CA ASP A 98 -15.19 16.84 1.65
C ASP A 98 -15.94 15.51 1.89
N GLU A 99 -17.20 15.60 2.37
CA GLU A 99 -18.07 14.44 2.56
C GLU A 99 -18.44 13.68 1.28
N LYS A 100 -18.06 14.22 0.11
CA LYS A 100 -18.28 13.59 -1.20
C LYS A 100 -16.99 13.00 -1.78
N GLY A 101 -15.83 13.21 -1.13
CA GLY A 101 -14.54 12.71 -1.54
C GLY A 101 -13.83 13.61 -2.54
N ASN A 102 -14.30 14.85 -2.71
CA ASN A 102 -13.67 15.88 -3.52
C ASN A 102 -12.67 16.66 -2.67
N ARG A 103 -11.66 17.29 -3.30
CA ARG A 103 -10.77 18.23 -2.59
C ARG A 103 -11.61 19.32 -1.92
N SER A 104 -11.39 19.51 -0.63
CA SER A 104 -12.16 20.44 0.18
C SER A 104 -11.87 21.88 -0.26
N ILE A 105 -12.93 22.69 -0.39
CA ILE A 105 -12.86 24.11 -0.81
C ILE A 105 -12.08 24.99 0.18
N PHE A 106 -11.88 24.53 1.41
CA PHE A 106 -11.12 25.26 2.43
C PHE A 106 -9.62 25.38 2.12
N ASP A 107 -9.09 24.60 1.17
CA ASP A 107 -7.71 24.71 0.67
C ASP A 107 -7.58 25.73 -0.49
N ASP A 108 -8.72 26.23 -1.01
CA ASP A 108 -8.79 27.15 -2.16
C ASP A 108 -8.98 28.63 -1.73
N VAL A 109 -8.88 28.92 -0.44
CA VAL A 109 -9.13 30.26 0.15
C VAL A 109 -7.85 30.96 0.65
N ASP A 110 -6.67 30.38 0.41
CA ASP A 110 -5.39 31.08 0.59
C ASP A 110 -4.61 31.13 -0.74
N ARG A 111 -5.08 31.97 -1.66
CA ARG A 111 -4.26 32.47 -2.76
C ARG A 111 -4.39 33.98 -2.92
#